data_AF-A0A2N1REQ8-F1
#
_entry.id   AF-A0A2N1REQ8-F1
#
_cell.length_a   1.000
_cell.length_b   1.000
_cell.length_c   1.000
_cell.angle_alpha   90.00
_cell.angle_beta   90.00
_cell.angle_gamma   90.00
#
_symmetry.space_group_name_H-M   'P 1'
#
loop_
_entity.id
_entity.type
_entity.pdbx_description
1 polymer ?
#
loop_
_entity_poly.entity_id
_entity_poly.type
_entity_poly.pdbx_seq_one_letter_code
_entity_poly.pdbx_strand_id
1 'polypeptide(L)'
;FWAVWCGPCKMVAPAVAKLAENHVGKLKVGKVNVDEQPELAEKFNISSIPTLALFKDGKVVNQRIGAVSLAALESFVAEYI
;
A
#
# COMPACT_ATOMS: atom_id res chain seq x y z
N PHE A 1 1.44 -2.20 3.87
CA PHE A 1 2.20 -2.99 4.85
C PHE A 1 3.68 -2.67 4.73
N TRP A 2 4.33 -2.36 5.85
CA TRP A 2 5.72 -1.89 5.90
C TRP A 2 6.38 -2.25 7.25
N ALA A 3 7.68 -1.98 7.39
CA ALA A 3 8.41 -2.06 8.65
C ALA A 3 9.57 -1.03 8.69
N VAL A 4 10.07 -0.70 9.88
CA VAL A 4 11.14 0.33 10.07
C VAL A 4 12.46 -0.08 9.42
N TRP A 5 12.78 -1.37 9.46
CA TRP A 5 13.98 -1.96 8.88
C TRP A 5 13.86 -2.22 7.37
N CYS A 6 12.69 -1.97 6.77
CA CYS A 6 12.45 -2.22 5.35
C CYS A 6 12.95 -1.05 4.48
N GLY A 7 14.15 -1.21 3.91
CA GLY A 7 14.72 -0.26 2.94
C GLY A 7 13.79 0.06 1.76
N PRO A 8 13.24 -0.94 1.05
CA PRO A 8 12.30 -0.71 -0.05
C PRO A 8 11.01 0.00 0.37
N CYS A 9 10.56 -0.17 1.61
CA CYS A 9 9.40 0.55 2.15
C CYS A 9 9.68 2.06 2.25
N LYS A 10 10.90 2.45 2.65
CA LYS A 10 11.33 3.85 2.68
C LYS A 10 11.39 4.45 1.28
N MET A 11 11.81 3.68 0.27
CA MET A 11 11.86 4.13 -1.13
C MET A 11 10.47 4.44 -1.71
N VAL A 12 9.46 3.60 -1.43
CA VAL A 12 8.11 3.79 -1.99
C VAL A 12 7.25 4.78 -1.19
N ALA A 13 7.62 5.07 0.06
CA ALA A 13 6.83 5.92 0.96
C ALA A 13 6.50 7.32 0.39
N PRO A 14 7.44 8.06 -0.24
CA PRO A 14 7.12 9.35 -0.84
C PRO A 14 6.13 9.25 -2.00
N ALA A 15 6.24 8.21 -2.83
CA ALA A 15 5.32 7.98 -3.95
C ALA A 15 3.91 7.66 -3.45
N VAL A 16 3.78 6.84 -2.40
CA VAL A 16 2.48 6.54 -1.77
C VAL A 16 1.87 7.78 -1.11
N ALA A 17 2.68 8.61 -0.45
CA ALA A 17 2.21 9.88 0.10
C ALA A 17 1.69 10.80 -1.01
N LYS A 18 2.41 10.90 -2.13
CA LYS A 18 2.00 11.73 -3.26
C LYS A 18 0.70 11.24 -3.91
N LEU A 19 0.55 9.92 -4.06
CA LEU A 19 -0.70 9.31 -4.53
C LEU A 19 -1.88 9.70 -3.64
N ALA A 20 -1.70 9.68 -2.31
CA ALA A 20 -2.74 10.07 -1.37
C ALA A 20 -3.14 11.55 -1.53
N GLU A 21 -2.17 12.44 -1.73
CA GLU A 21 -2.40 13.87 -1.99
C GLU A 21 -3.14 14.11 -3.31
N ASN A 22 -2.79 13.37 -4.37
CA ASN A 22 -3.39 13.54 -5.69
C ASN A 22 -4.88 13.13 -5.72
N HIS A 23 -5.29 12.23 -4.84
CA HIS A 23 -6.61 11.60 -4.84
C HIS A 23 -7.42 11.86 -3.55
N VAL A 24 -7.22 13.03 -2.94
CA VAL A 24 -8.00 13.46 -1.76
C VAL A 24 -9.50 13.38 -2.05
N GLY A 25 -10.23 12.74 -1.15
CA GLY A 25 -11.68 12.51 -1.29
C GLY A 25 -12.07 11.30 -2.12
N LYS A 26 -11.16 10.73 -2.91
CA LYS A 26 -11.37 9.49 -3.69
C LYS A 26 -10.68 8.28 -3.06
N LEU A 27 -9.46 8.46 -2.57
CA LEU A 27 -8.67 7.41 -1.93
C LEU A 27 -8.41 7.73 -0.47
N LYS A 28 -8.56 6.70 0.37
CA LYS A 28 -8.04 6.70 1.75
C LYS A 28 -6.80 5.81 1.78
N VAL A 29 -5.67 6.39 2.16
CA VAL A 29 -4.38 5.69 2.21
C VAL A 29 -3.98 5.51 3.66
N GLY A 30 -3.71 4.26 4.04
CA GLY A 30 -3.25 3.88 5.38
C GLY A 30 -1.93 3.13 5.33
N LYS A 31 -1.20 3.14 6.45
CA LYS A 31 0.03 2.37 6.63
C LYS A 31 -0.16 1.41 7.79
N VAL A 32 0.21 0.15 7.58
CA VAL A 32 0.18 -0.89 8.61
C VAL A 32 1.60 -1.39 8.80
N ASN A 33 2.16 -1.18 10.00
CA ASN A 33 3.45 -1.73 10.39
C ASN A 33 3.27 -3.22 10.72
N VAL A 34 4.00 -4.11 10.06
CA VAL A 34 3.86 -5.57 10.26
C VAL A 34 4.40 -6.03 11.61
N ASP A 35 5.35 -5.30 12.20
CA ASP A 35 5.91 -5.63 13.52
C ASP A 35 4.91 -5.30 14.65
N GLU A 36 4.12 -4.23 14.47
CA GLU A 36 3.12 -3.79 15.46
C GLU A 36 1.76 -4.45 15.28
N GLN A 37 1.47 -4.93 14.07
CA GLN A 37 0.17 -5.48 13.68
C GLN A 37 0.32 -6.84 12.95
N PRO A 38 0.93 -7.85 13.60
CA PRO A 38 1.21 -9.14 12.96
C PRO A 38 -0.07 -9.88 12.54
N GLU A 39 -1.13 -9.82 13.34
CA GLU A 39 -2.42 -10.46 13.02
C GLU A 39 -3.07 -9.86 11.76
N LEU A 40 -2.93 -8.54 11.55
CA LEU A 40 -3.41 -7.91 10.32
C LEU A 40 -2.56 -8.31 9.11
N ALA A 41 -1.24 -8.43 9.29
CA ALA A 41 -0.36 -8.91 8.24
C ALA A 41 -0.72 -10.35 7.82
N GLU A 42 -0.97 -11.23 8.80
CA GLU A 42 -1.42 -12.60 8.54
C GLU A 42 -2.79 -12.63 7.86
N LYS A 43 -3.78 -11.90 8.39
CA LYS A 43 -5.14 -11.83 7.83
C LYS A 43 -5.17 -11.43 6.35
N PHE A 44 -4.24 -10.59 5.91
CA PHE A 44 -4.14 -10.14 4.52
C PHE A 44 -3.07 -10.88 3.71
N ASN A 45 -2.57 -12.01 4.22
CA ASN A 45 -1.55 -12.86 3.59
C ASN A 45 -0.28 -12.11 3.18
N ILE A 46 0.20 -11.23 4.06
CA ILE A 46 1.37 -10.41 3.81
C ILE A 46 2.64 -11.21 4.11
N SER A 47 3.21 -11.80 3.07
CA SER A 47 4.46 -12.58 3.12
C SER A 47 5.71 -11.77 2.77
N SER A 48 5.55 -10.54 2.27
CA SER A 48 6.65 -9.69 1.80
C SER A 48 6.29 -8.22 1.98
N ILE A 49 7.29 -7.37 2.19
CA ILE A 49 7.11 -5.93 2.35
C ILE A 49 8.09 -5.13 1.45
N PRO A 50 7.67 -3.95 0.94
CA PRO A 50 6.35 -3.35 1.09
C PRO A 50 5.29 -4.12 0.28
N THR A 51 4.09 -4.26 0.85
CA THR A 51 2.91 -4.73 0.12
C THR A 51 1.83 -3.65 0.18
N LEU A 52 1.27 -3.34 -0.98
CA LEU A 52 0.20 -2.38 -1.19
C LEU A 52 -1.07 -3.19 -1.49
N ALA A 53 -2.06 -3.10 -0.61
CA ALA A 53 -3.35 -3.74 -0.81
C ALA A 53 -4.40 -2.64 -1.06
N LEU A 54 -5.14 -2.79 -2.16
CA LEU A 54 -6.23 -1.90 -2.53
C LEU A 54 -7.56 -2.52 -2.11
N PHE A 55 -8.36 -1.71 -1.42
CA PHE A 55 -9.63 -2.12 -0.86
C PHE A 55 -10.79 -1.37 -1.53
N LYS A 56 -11.86 -2.09 -1.86
CA LYS A 56 -13.14 -1.53 -2.32
C LYS A 56 -14.26 -2.34 -1.69
N ASP A 57 -15.25 -1.66 -1.11
CA ASP A 57 -16.40 -2.27 -0.42
C ASP A 57 -16.00 -3.35 0.61
N GLY A 58 -14.92 -3.09 1.36
CA GLY A 58 -14.41 -3.98 2.40
C GLY A 58 -13.63 -5.20 1.88
N LYS A 59 -13.44 -5.34 0.57
CA LYS A 59 -12.72 -6.45 -0.05
C LYS A 59 -11.42 -5.98 -0.67
N VAL A 60 -10.41 -6.86 -0.64
CA VAL A 60 -9.17 -6.65 -1.39
C VAL A 60 -9.47 -6.87 -2.88
N VAL A 61 -9.35 -5.81 -3.68
CA VAL A 61 -9.61 -5.87 -5.13
C VAL A 61 -8.33 -5.94 -5.95
N ASN A 62 -7.21 -5.47 -5.38
CA ASN A 62 -5.91 -5.58 -6.03
C ASN A 62 -4.80 -5.60 -4.97
N GLN A 63 -3.68 -6.26 -5.27
CA GLN A 63 -2.49 -6.29 -4.43
C GLN A 63 -1.23 -6.16 -5.26
N ARG A 64 -0.24 -5.48 -4.69
CA ARG A 64 1.07 -5.32 -5.32
C ARG A 64 2.17 -5.46 -4.28
N ILE A 65 3.16 -6.28 -4.60
CA ILE A 65 4.34 -6.51 -3.77
C ILE A 65 5.51 -5.73 -4.36
N GLY A 66 6.32 -5.10 -3.49
CA GLY A 66 7.54 -4.42 -3.84
C GLY A 66 7.41 -2.90 -4.00
N ALA A 67 8.55 -2.23 -4.02
CA ALA A 67 8.64 -0.79 -4.23
C ALA A 67 8.48 -0.46 -5.71
N VAL A 68 7.64 0.53 -6.01
CA VAL A 68 7.26 0.92 -7.38
C VAL A 68 7.22 2.44 -7.53
N SER A 69 7.28 2.94 -8.77
CA SER A 69 7.20 4.37 -9.06
C SER A 69 5.79 4.93 -8.84
N LEU A 70 5.67 6.26 -8.71
CA LEU A 70 4.37 6.94 -8.63
C LEU A 70 3.50 6.63 -9.86
N ALA A 71 4.05 6.68 -11.07
CA ALA A 71 3.30 6.34 -12.28
C ALA A 71 2.71 4.93 -12.23
N ALA A 72 3.46 3.96 -11.70
CA ALA A 72 2.99 2.60 -11.53
C ALA A 72 1.90 2.49 -10.45
N LEU A 73 1.94 3.34 -9.40
CA LEU A 73 0.88 3.44 -8.41
C LEU A 73 -0.40 4.07 -8.98
N GLU A 74 -0.27 5.10 -9.79
CA GLU A 74 -1.39 5.74 -10.49
C GLU A 74 -2.12 4.70 -11.37
N SER A 75 -1.39 3.93 -12.19
CA SER A 75 -1.97 2.84 -12.96
C SER A 75 -2.61 1.75 -12.09
N PHE A 76 -2.02 1.46 -10.93
CA PHE A 76 -2.53 0.43 -10.01
C PHE A 76 -3.90 0.78 -9.41
N VAL A 77 -4.16 2.07 -9.17
CA VAL A 77 -5.44 2.53 -8.63
C VAL A 77 -6.46 2.92 -9.70
N ALA A 78 -5.99 3.28 -10.91
CA ALA A 78 -6.82 3.89 -11.98
C ALA A 78 -8.09 3.11 -12.33
N GLU A 79 -8.06 1.78 -12.29
CA GLU A 79 -9.23 0.95 -12.62
C GLU A 79 -10.31 0.94 -11.51
N TYR A 80 -10.02 1.50 -10.34
CA TYR A 80 -10.84 1.37 -9.14
C TYR A 80 -11.37 2.69 -8.57
N ILE A 81 -10.85 3.83 -9.04
CA ILE A 81 -11.16 5.21 -8.61
C ILE A 81 -12.05 5.98 -9.57
#